data_AF-B8MNJ1-F1
#
_entry.id   AF-B8MNJ1-F1
#
_cell.length_a   1.000
_cell.length_b   1.000
_cell.length_c   1.000
_cell.angle_alpha   90.00
_cell.angle_beta   90.00
_cell.angle_gamma   90.00
#
_symmetry.space_group_name_H-M   'P 1'
#
loop_
_entity.id
_entity.type
_entity.pdbx_description
1 polymer ?
#
loop_
_entity_poly.entity_id
_entity_poly.type
_entity_poly.pdbx_seq_one_letter_code
_entity_poly.pdbx_strand_id
1 'polypeptide(L)'
;MTTYLQRPRRRELGSSISTPKTPIFAESENPEQLSAPLQSLLDEKQWTLGEGRMMIAKTYYFKTYTKCLDFVLVVGIRSKSKNHHPTITLKSGSVSIHWTTHFPRGLTRKDVDMAQYCDQQAASIGTVQPSEANKSCLRSDRPLEGLINIYFNSRYRNSIMDEREVDIEKAAVQADSEQDGHKMFPPAPSICASSEHDREHHPISRSPSRAEDTAPSVISKALTLVRTRESTQCPSPPPDGGILAWSQMVLAHLVIMNTWGYVSAFGVFQSYYTKQLNESPSTISWIGSTQTFLVFFIGTFSGRATDAGYFKFIWTCGMLIAIASLFLTSLCTEYWQIFLSQGLMFGIGCGLMFCPTVALLPTYFDKHRALAMSTTAAGSATGGLIIPAMVNSLLPKIGFAWTLRCLGFFTLATLLPSLVFLRQRLPPRATGPIVEWKAFLEVPYTCFALGMFFILLGLYVGFFYISSYARDALGASMSTSTDLLMVMSAVGFPARIIPGLVSDTFTGPLNSLIPFAFCSAITAYGWAGVSNMPGLYVWAVIYGIMSAAVQGLFPVALSSLTDDLKKTGVRMGMVLTIVSFGALTGSPIAGALVQADNNTGDSKGEKYLYMQMFMGSVILLGGGLVIVARVRRFGVGVVKG
;
A
#
# COMPACT_ATOMS: atom_id res chain seq x y z
N MET A 1 -55.33 34.53 19.32
CA MET A 1 -56.08 33.96 18.17
C MET A 1 -55.39 34.42 16.90
N THR A 2 -54.98 33.49 16.04
CA THR A 2 -54.15 33.82 14.87
C THR A 2 -54.64 33.00 13.67
N THR A 3 -55.04 33.67 12.60
CA THR A 3 -55.87 33.08 11.55
C THR A 3 -55.03 32.48 10.41
N TYR A 4 -55.43 31.29 9.94
CA TYR A 4 -54.83 30.67 8.74
C TYR A 4 -55.16 31.45 7.47
N LEU A 5 -54.16 31.64 6.59
CA LEU A 5 -54.36 32.14 5.23
C LEU A 5 -54.26 31.00 4.21
N GLN A 6 -55.12 31.03 3.20
CA GLN A 6 -55.28 29.95 2.21
C GLN A 6 -54.30 30.06 1.03
N ARG A 7 -54.06 28.94 0.34
CA ARG A 7 -53.22 28.86 -0.87
C ARG A 7 -53.92 29.49 -2.09
N PRO A 8 -53.22 30.22 -2.96
CA PRO A 8 -53.74 30.60 -4.27
C PRO A 8 -53.77 29.39 -5.24
N ARG A 9 -54.81 29.32 -6.09
CA ARG A 9 -54.86 28.35 -7.22
C ARG A 9 -53.82 28.75 -8.28
N ARG A 10 -53.17 27.77 -8.92
CA ARG A 10 -52.40 27.99 -10.17
C ARG A 10 -53.21 27.47 -11.36
N ARG A 11 -53.19 28.21 -12.47
CA ARG A 11 -54.02 27.96 -13.67
C ARG A 11 -53.72 26.60 -14.31
N GLU A 12 -54.76 26.03 -14.92
CA GLU A 12 -54.67 24.95 -15.90
C GLU A 12 -53.84 25.40 -17.12
N LEU A 13 -53.06 24.50 -17.70
CA LEU A 13 -52.32 24.77 -18.93
C LEU A 13 -53.24 24.54 -20.14
N GLY A 14 -53.67 25.62 -20.77
CA GLY A 14 -54.25 25.56 -22.12
C GLY A 14 -53.22 25.10 -23.14
N SER A 15 -53.61 24.18 -24.03
CA SER A 15 -52.75 23.64 -25.08
C SER A 15 -52.50 24.67 -26.19
N SER A 16 -51.36 25.35 -26.15
CA SER A 16 -50.88 26.18 -27.26
C SER A 16 -49.99 25.38 -28.20
N ILE A 17 -50.39 25.31 -29.48
CA ILE A 17 -49.58 24.70 -30.55
C ILE A 17 -48.42 25.66 -30.84
N SER A 18 -47.23 25.36 -30.31
CA SER A 18 -46.05 26.20 -30.53
C SER A 18 -45.46 25.98 -31.92
N THR A 19 -45.24 27.07 -32.65
CA THR A 19 -44.48 27.08 -33.91
C THR A 19 -43.07 26.49 -33.73
N PRO A 20 -42.49 25.88 -34.78
CA PRO A 20 -41.16 25.28 -34.70
C PRO A 20 -40.11 26.35 -34.35
N LYS A 21 -39.55 26.24 -33.14
CA LYS A 21 -38.52 27.16 -32.66
C LYS A 21 -37.21 26.85 -33.37
N THR A 22 -36.85 27.68 -34.37
CA THR A 22 -35.57 27.53 -35.08
C THR A 22 -34.38 27.59 -34.12
N PRO A 23 -33.45 26.60 -34.17
CA PRO A 23 -32.25 26.58 -33.33
C PRO A 23 -31.28 27.70 -33.72
N ILE A 24 -30.45 28.12 -32.77
CA ILE A 24 -29.43 29.14 -32.97
C ILE A 24 -28.04 28.47 -32.90
N PHE A 25 -27.38 28.39 -34.05
CA PHE A 25 -26.00 27.92 -34.19
C PHE A 25 -25.00 29.01 -33.80
N ALA A 26 -23.77 28.61 -33.48
CA ALA A 26 -22.68 29.56 -33.23
C ALA A 26 -22.14 30.14 -34.55
N GLU A 27 -21.62 31.37 -34.52
CA GLU A 27 -21.15 32.12 -35.71
C GLU A 27 -20.04 31.43 -36.53
N SER A 28 -19.31 30.47 -35.94
CA SER A 28 -18.23 29.73 -36.59
C SER A 28 -18.69 28.46 -37.33
N GLU A 29 -20.00 28.19 -37.40
CA GLU A 29 -20.56 26.92 -37.86
C GLU A 29 -21.52 27.13 -39.04
N ASN A 30 -21.50 26.22 -40.03
CA ASN A 30 -22.44 26.28 -41.15
C ASN A 30 -23.82 25.71 -40.73
N PRO A 31 -24.90 26.51 -40.71
CA PRO A 31 -26.24 26.04 -40.31
C PRO A 31 -26.77 24.91 -41.19
N GLU A 32 -26.47 24.91 -42.49
CA GLU A 32 -26.96 23.89 -43.43
C GLU A 32 -26.43 22.50 -43.06
N GLN A 33 -25.14 22.41 -42.76
CA GLN A 33 -24.46 21.15 -42.41
C GLN A 33 -24.85 20.61 -41.02
N LEU A 34 -25.36 21.46 -40.13
CA LEU A 34 -25.81 21.08 -38.79
C LEU A 34 -27.32 20.86 -38.69
N SER A 35 -28.11 21.45 -39.59
CA SER A 35 -29.57 21.38 -39.59
C SER A 35 -30.10 19.94 -39.54
N ALA A 36 -29.81 19.11 -40.54
CA ALA A 36 -30.33 17.75 -40.63
C ALA A 36 -29.83 16.81 -39.49
N PRO A 37 -28.54 16.80 -39.09
CA PRO A 37 -28.07 16.04 -37.93
C PRO A 37 -28.72 16.45 -36.59
N LEU A 38 -29.04 17.74 -36.43
CA LEU A 38 -29.76 18.26 -35.26
C LEU A 38 -31.26 17.91 -35.33
N GLN A 39 -31.89 18.00 -36.51
CA GLN A 39 -33.30 17.67 -36.68
C GLN A 39 -33.60 16.19 -36.38
N SER A 40 -32.72 15.27 -36.80
CA SER A 40 -32.77 13.85 -36.39
C SER A 40 -32.70 13.65 -34.87
N LEU A 41 -31.94 14.47 -34.13
CA LEU A 41 -31.90 14.39 -32.67
C LEU A 41 -33.24 14.83 -32.05
N LEU A 42 -33.81 15.92 -32.56
CA LEU A 42 -35.05 16.52 -32.05
C LEU A 42 -36.28 15.65 -32.36
N ASP A 43 -36.49 15.31 -33.63
CA ASP A 43 -37.73 14.67 -34.11
C ASP A 43 -37.74 13.15 -33.84
N GLU A 44 -36.62 12.46 -34.10
CA GLU A 44 -36.57 10.99 -34.04
C GLU A 44 -36.09 10.48 -32.66
N LYS A 45 -35.20 11.23 -32.00
CA LYS A 45 -34.44 10.74 -30.83
C LYS A 45 -34.80 11.44 -29.53
N GLN A 46 -35.93 12.14 -29.44
CA GLN A 46 -36.46 12.70 -28.20
C GLN A 46 -35.53 13.68 -27.48
N TRP A 47 -34.65 14.38 -28.21
CA TRP A 47 -33.97 15.55 -27.68
C TRP A 47 -34.91 16.76 -27.74
N THR A 48 -34.83 17.65 -26.76
CA THR A 48 -35.63 18.88 -26.73
C THR A 48 -34.72 20.10 -26.86
N LEU A 49 -35.18 21.09 -27.64
CA LEU A 49 -34.51 22.39 -27.74
C LEU A 49 -34.88 23.24 -26.51
N GLY A 50 -33.89 23.62 -25.72
CA GLY A 50 -34.12 24.41 -24.49
C GLY A 50 -34.55 25.85 -24.78
N GLU A 51 -35.04 26.54 -23.74
CA GLU A 51 -35.74 27.83 -23.86
C GLU A 51 -34.94 28.91 -24.61
N GLY A 52 -33.61 28.95 -24.43
CA GLY A 52 -32.71 29.88 -25.12
C GLY A 52 -32.38 29.54 -26.58
N ARG A 53 -32.91 28.44 -27.15
CA ARG A 53 -32.68 27.95 -28.53
C ARG A 53 -31.21 27.65 -28.92
N MET A 54 -30.28 27.80 -28.00
CA MET A 54 -28.83 27.54 -28.12
C MET A 54 -28.40 26.25 -27.40
N MET A 55 -29.34 25.40 -26.97
CA MET A 55 -29.07 24.21 -26.16
C MET A 55 -30.01 23.06 -26.49
N ILE A 56 -29.52 21.83 -26.39
CA ILE A 56 -30.31 20.59 -26.52
C ILE A 56 -30.25 19.77 -25.24
N ALA A 57 -31.37 19.13 -24.87
CA ALA A 57 -31.51 18.39 -23.63
C ALA A 57 -32.18 17.02 -23.83
N LYS A 58 -31.81 16.03 -23.03
CA LYS A 58 -32.49 14.72 -22.96
C LYS A 58 -32.36 14.10 -21.57
N THR A 59 -33.36 13.33 -21.15
CA THR A 59 -33.33 12.56 -19.90
C THR A 59 -33.38 11.08 -20.20
N TYR A 60 -32.40 10.35 -19.66
CA TYR A 60 -32.27 8.90 -19.76
C TYR A 60 -32.68 8.24 -18.45
N TYR A 61 -33.31 7.07 -18.55
CA TYR A 61 -33.86 6.33 -17.42
C TYR A 61 -33.21 4.95 -17.32
N PHE A 62 -32.80 4.56 -16.11
CA PHE A 62 -32.07 3.31 -15.87
C PHE A 62 -32.62 2.55 -14.66
N LYS A 63 -32.54 1.22 -14.72
CA LYS A 63 -33.09 0.31 -13.70
C LYS A 63 -32.44 0.44 -12.32
N THR A 64 -31.20 0.93 -12.24
CA THR A 64 -30.44 1.09 -11.00
C THR A 64 -29.66 2.42 -10.98
N TYR A 65 -29.37 2.92 -9.78
CA TYR A 65 -28.50 4.08 -9.58
C TYR A 65 -27.06 3.84 -10.08
N THR A 66 -26.56 2.60 -10.02
CA THR A 66 -25.24 2.24 -10.57
C THR A 66 -25.16 2.49 -12.08
N LYS A 67 -26.15 2.04 -12.87
CA LYS A 67 -26.21 2.34 -14.31
C LYS A 67 -26.26 3.83 -14.61
N CYS A 68 -26.89 4.62 -13.74
CA CYS A 68 -26.89 6.08 -13.86
C CYS A 68 -25.47 6.65 -13.70
N LEU A 69 -24.70 6.17 -12.71
CA LEU A 69 -23.29 6.55 -12.50
C LEU A 69 -22.38 6.09 -13.65
N ASP A 70 -22.56 4.86 -14.15
CA ASP A 70 -21.80 4.32 -15.28
C ASP A 70 -21.97 5.23 -16.52
N PHE A 71 -23.21 5.64 -16.82
CA PHE A 71 -23.52 6.53 -17.93
C PHE A 71 -22.90 7.92 -17.77
N VAL A 72 -23.01 8.53 -16.58
CA VAL A 72 -22.37 9.83 -16.27
C VAL A 72 -20.85 9.76 -16.42
N LEU A 73 -20.22 8.66 -15.98
CA LEU A 73 -18.77 8.48 -16.08
C LEU A 73 -18.31 8.39 -17.54
N VAL A 74 -18.98 7.58 -18.36
CA VAL A 74 -18.64 7.40 -19.78
C VAL A 74 -18.81 8.71 -20.56
N VAL A 75 -19.90 9.45 -20.32
CA VAL A 75 -20.09 10.79 -20.92
C VAL A 75 -19.01 11.76 -20.45
N GLY A 76 -18.66 11.79 -19.17
CA GLY A 76 -17.61 12.66 -18.62
C GLY A 76 -16.22 12.39 -19.22
N ILE A 77 -15.85 11.12 -19.42
CA ILE A 77 -14.59 10.74 -20.07
C ILE A 77 -14.55 11.25 -21.51
N ARG A 78 -15.63 11.05 -22.29
CA ARG A 78 -15.71 11.52 -23.67
C ARG A 78 -15.71 13.06 -23.76
N SER A 79 -16.39 13.73 -22.85
CA SER A 79 -16.42 15.20 -22.71
C SER A 79 -15.01 15.78 -22.58
N LYS A 80 -14.18 15.18 -21.71
CA LYS A 80 -12.77 15.54 -21.58
C LYS A 80 -11.99 15.36 -22.89
N SER A 81 -12.21 14.26 -23.61
CA SER A 81 -11.53 13.98 -24.89
C SER A 81 -11.90 14.94 -26.04
N LYS A 82 -13.10 15.53 -26.01
CA LYS A 82 -13.58 16.51 -27.00
C LYS A 82 -13.39 17.98 -26.58
N ASN A 83 -12.86 18.20 -25.36
CA ASN A 83 -12.74 19.50 -24.70
C ASN A 83 -14.04 20.33 -24.77
N HIS A 84 -15.15 19.72 -24.32
CA HIS A 84 -16.50 20.26 -24.35
C HIS A 84 -17.35 19.47 -23.34
N HIS A 85 -18.10 20.16 -22.46
CA HIS A 85 -18.79 19.56 -21.32
C HIS A 85 -20.30 19.81 -21.33
N PRO A 86 -21.13 18.88 -20.82
CA PRO A 86 -22.55 19.08 -20.62
C PRO A 86 -22.88 19.54 -19.20
N THR A 87 -24.08 20.09 -19.01
CA THR A 87 -24.70 20.17 -17.69
C THR A 87 -25.43 18.85 -17.41
N ILE A 88 -24.93 18.09 -16.43
CA ILE A 88 -25.50 16.79 -16.02
C ILE A 88 -26.25 16.94 -14.70
N THR A 89 -27.51 16.50 -14.66
CA THR A 89 -28.30 16.34 -13.44
C THR A 89 -28.57 14.86 -13.20
N LEU A 90 -27.97 14.31 -12.15
CA LEU A 90 -28.15 12.93 -11.71
C LEU A 90 -29.30 12.84 -10.69
N LYS A 91 -30.24 11.91 -10.89
CA LYS A 91 -31.31 11.57 -9.96
C LYS A 91 -31.35 10.05 -9.76
N SER A 92 -32.07 9.61 -8.72
CA SER A 92 -32.23 8.18 -8.45
C SER A 92 -33.08 7.54 -9.55
N GLY A 93 -32.43 6.78 -10.46
CA GLY A 93 -33.05 6.13 -11.61
C GLY A 93 -33.04 6.93 -12.93
N SER A 94 -32.51 8.15 -12.97
CA SER A 94 -32.43 8.93 -14.22
C SER A 94 -31.27 9.93 -14.28
N VAL A 95 -30.87 10.29 -15.51
CA VAL A 95 -29.81 11.24 -15.81
C VAL A 95 -30.28 12.21 -16.88
N SER A 96 -30.36 13.50 -16.57
CA SER A 96 -30.63 14.56 -17.54
C SER A 96 -29.32 15.18 -18.02
N ILE A 97 -29.14 15.28 -19.34
CA ILE A 97 -27.95 15.84 -19.99
C ILE A 97 -28.37 17.01 -20.86
N HIS A 98 -27.63 18.12 -20.78
CA HIS A 98 -27.83 19.32 -21.58
C HIS A 98 -26.52 19.72 -22.26
N TRP A 99 -26.54 19.89 -23.58
CA TRP A 99 -25.41 20.37 -24.39
C TRP A 99 -25.67 21.81 -24.87
N THR A 100 -24.66 22.66 -24.76
CA THR A 100 -24.60 24.01 -25.34
C THR A 100 -23.13 24.45 -25.45
N THR A 101 -22.78 25.25 -26.45
CA THR A 101 -21.46 25.86 -26.54
C THR A 101 -21.52 27.35 -26.18
N HIS A 102 -20.73 27.74 -25.18
CA HIS A 102 -20.70 29.11 -24.67
C HIS A 102 -19.77 30.05 -25.45
N PHE A 103 -18.81 29.54 -26.22
CA PHE A 103 -17.86 30.35 -26.99
C PHE A 103 -17.33 29.60 -28.24
N PRO A 104 -17.56 30.11 -29.46
CA PRO A 104 -18.59 31.10 -29.80
C PRO A 104 -19.99 30.60 -29.38
N ARG A 105 -20.91 31.53 -29.10
CA ARG A 105 -22.15 31.21 -28.38
C ARG A 105 -23.22 30.65 -29.32
N GLY A 106 -23.63 29.39 -29.11
CA GLY A 106 -24.69 28.73 -29.87
C GLY A 106 -24.60 27.21 -29.82
N LEU A 107 -25.37 26.53 -30.66
CA LEU A 107 -25.16 25.11 -30.96
C LEU A 107 -24.03 24.92 -31.97
N THR A 108 -23.21 23.89 -31.77
CA THR A 108 -22.07 23.53 -32.61
C THR A 108 -22.12 22.06 -33.01
N ARG A 109 -21.20 21.65 -33.90
CA ARG A 109 -20.98 20.25 -34.24
C ARG A 109 -20.63 19.39 -33.02
N LYS A 110 -19.99 19.98 -31.99
CA LYS A 110 -19.64 19.25 -30.76
C LYS A 110 -20.87 18.84 -29.95
N ASP A 111 -21.85 19.74 -29.86
CA ASP A 111 -23.11 19.49 -29.14
C ASP A 111 -23.86 18.31 -29.78
N VAL A 112 -23.95 18.30 -31.13
CA VAL A 112 -24.59 17.24 -31.93
C VAL A 112 -23.84 15.92 -31.83
N ASP A 113 -22.51 15.92 -32.06
CA ASP A 113 -21.66 14.72 -31.96
C ASP A 113 -21.76 14.08 -30.56
N MET A 114 -21.82 14.89 -29.51
CA MET A 114 -21.87 14.41 -28.13
C MET A 114 -23.27 13.96 -27.70
N ALA A 115 -24.34 14.57 -28.22
CA ALA A 115 -25.69 14.07 -28.08
C ALA A 115 -25.86 12.68 -28.74
N GLN A 116 -25.34 12.50 -29.96
CA GLN A 116 -25.33 11.19 -30.63
C GLN A 116 -24.53 10.15 -29.85
N TYR A 117 -23.40 10.53 -29.24
CA TYR A 117 -22.63 9.66 -28.35
C TYR A 117 -23.41 9.28 -27.08
N CYS A 118 -24.14 10.22 -26.46
CA CYS A 118 -24.99 9.93 -25.31
C CYS A 118 -26.05 8.87 -25.65
N ASP A 119 -26.70 8.93 -26.82
CA ASP A 119 -27.66 7.92 -27.24
C ASP A 119 -27.04 6.53 -27.43
N GLN A 120 -25.85 6.45 -28.04
CA GLN A 120 -25.10 5.20 -28.20
C GLN A 120 -24.74 4.54 -26.86
N GLN A 121 -24.29 5.33 -25.87
CA GLN A 121 -23.89 4.81 -24.56
C GLN A 121 -25.08 4.53 -23.64
N ALA A 122 -26.20 5.26 -23.80
CA ALA A 122 -27.44 4.95 -23.11
C ALA A 122 -28.01 3.59 -23.58
N ALA A 123 -27.94 3.33 -24.89
CA ALA A 123 -28.34 2.04 -25.47
C ALA A 123 -27.45 0.88 -24.99
N SER A 124 -26.12 1.05 -24.97
CA SER A 124 -25.19 -0.01 -24.54
C SER A 124 -25.29 -0.33 -23.03
N ILE A 125 -25.54 0.68 -22.19
CA ILE A 125 -25.79 0.51 -20.76
C ILE A 125 -27.20 -0.05 -20.50
N GLY A 126 -28.13 0.08 -21.45
CA GLY A 126 -29.49 -0.45 -21.38
C GLY A 126 -30.41 0.42 -20.52
N THR A 127 -30.95 1.47 -21.17
CA THR A 127 -32.08 2.27 -20.67
C THR A 127 -33.35 1.45 -20.48
N VAL A 128 -34.26 1.94 -19.64
CA VAL A 128 -35.60 1.38 -19.40
C VAL A 128 -36.67 2.46 -19.55
N GLN A 129 -37.95 2.09 -19.57
CA GLN A 129 -39.02 3.10 -19.54
C GLN A 129 -39.05 3.85 -18.19
N PRO A 130 -39.56 5.10 -18.14
CA PRO A 130 -39.64 5.88 -16.89
C PRO A 130 -40.40 5.17 -15.76
N SER A 131 -41.37 4.32 -16.11
CA SER A 131 -42.18 3.49 -15.21
C SER A 131 -41.44 2.27 -14.63
N GLU A 132 -40.25 1.94 -15.15
CA GLU A 132 -39.41 0.83 -14.69
C GLU A 132 -38.18 1.29 -13.91
N ALA A 133 -37.81 2.57 -14.07
CA ALA A 133 -36.78 3.18 -13.26
C ALA A 133 -37.15 3.10 -11.77
N ASN A 134 -36.17 2.78 -10.95
CA ASN A 134 -36.22 2.93 -9.49
C ASN A 134 -37.29 2.13 -8.70
N LYS A 135 -37.83 1.02 -9.25
CA LYS A 135 -38.71 0.08 -8.54
C LYS A 135 -38.12 -0.56 -7.25
N SER A 136 -36.85 -0.30 -6.93
CA SER A 136 -36.13 -0.87 -5.78
C SER A 136 -36.00 0.04 -4.55
N CYS A 137 -36.42 1.32 -4.60
CA CYS A 137 -36.08 2.29 -3.56
C CYS A 137 -37.27 3.03 -2.91
N LEU A 138 -38.52 2.61 -3.16
CA LEU A 138 -39.72 3.24 -2.59
C LEU A 138 -40.34 2.44 -1.44
N ARG A 139 -39.73 2.56 -0.25
CA ARG A 139 -40.43 2.35 1.04
C ARG A 139 -39.75 3.06 2.22
N SER A 140 -39.63 4.38 2.14
CA SER A 140 -39.27 5.24 3.28
C SER A 140 -39.79 6.67 3.07
N ASP A 141 -40.81 7.07 3.81
CA ASP A 141 -41.44 8.37 3.69
C ASP A 141 -40.64 9.47 4.41
N ARG A 142 -39.53 9.91 3.81
CA ARG A 142 -38.83 11.16 4.17
C ARG A 142 -38.28 11.88 2.93
N PRO A 143 -38.50 13.19 2.77
CA PRO A 143 -37.89 13.95 1.68
C PRO A 143 -36.38 14.13 1.93
N LEU A 144 -35.56 13.69 0.96
CA LEU A 144 -34.13 13.99 0.91
C LEU A 144 -33.85 14.89 -0.31
N GLU A 145 -33.97 16.19 -0.12
CA GLU A 145 -33.54 17.18 -1.12
C GLU A 145 -32.01 17.32 -1.13
N GLY A 146 -31.35 16.42 -1.86
CA GLY A 146 -29.89 16.40 -2.05
C GLY A 146 -29.50 16.48 -3.52
N LEU A 147 -29.57 17.68 -4.12
CA LEU A 147 -29.18 17.92 -5.52
C LEU A 147 -27.66 18.02 -5.67
N ILE A 148 -27.01 16.93 -6.07
CA ILE A 148 -25.59 16.92 -6.44
C ILE A 148 -25.44 17.32 -7.91
N ASN A 149 -25.20 18.61 -8.17
CA ASN A 149 -24.78 19.09 -9.49
C ASN A 149 -23.26 18.88 -9.66
N ILE A 150 -22.87 17.98 -10.58
CA ILE A 150 -21.46 17.68 -10.86
C ILE A 150 -20.95 18.55 -12.02
N TYR A 151 -20.24 19.63 -11.70
CA TYR A 151 -19.56 20.48 -12.68
C TYR A 151 -18.17 19.93 -13.04
N PHE A 152 -18.00 19.45 -14.27
CA PHE A 152 -16.69 19.09 -14.82
C PHE A 152 -16.00 20.31 -15.48
N ASN A 153 -15.50 21.24 -14.66
CA ASN A 153 -14.74 22.39 -15.15
C ASN A 153 -13.38 21.97 -15.73
N SER A 154 -13.05 22.45 -16.94
CA SER A 154 -11.83 22.12 -17.69
C SER A 154 -10.86 23.30 -17.87
N ARG A 155 -10.78 24.24 -16.91
CA ARG A 155 -9.74 25.29 -16.88
C ARG A 155 -8.96 25.34 -15.57
N TYR A 156 -7.71 24.86 -15.63
CA TYR A 156 -6.65 25.24 -14.70
C TYR A 156 -5.90 26.45 -15.30
N ARG A 157 -6.29 27.67 -14.93
CA ARG A 157 -5.46 28.87 -15.13
C ARG A 157 -5.85 29.98 -14.14
N ASN A 158 -4.82 30.62 -13.60
CA ASN A 158 -4.76 31.56 -12.48
C ASN A 158 -5.94 32.55 -12.35
N SER A 159 -6.48 32.71 -11.13
CA SER A 159 -6.46 33.98 -10.40
C SER A 159 -7.04 33.82 -8.99
N ILE A 160 -6.26 34.19 -7.96
CA ILE A 160 -6.77 34.76 -6.69
C ILE A 160 -5.85 35.91 -6.33
N MET A 161 -6.26 37.12 -6.68
CA MET A 161 -6.12 38.32 -5.84
C MET A 161 -7.43 38.41 -5.02
N ASP A 162 -7.55 39.14 -3.92
CA ASP A 162 -6.69 40.16 -3.32
C ASP A 162 -6.90 40.16 -1.80
N GLU A 163 -5.86 40.39 -1.00
CA GLU A 163 -5.98 41.05 0.31
C GLU A 163 -4.61 41.59 0.77
N ARG A 164 -4.63 42.71 1.49
CA ARG A 164 -3.48 43.60 1.77
C ARG A 164 -2.65 43.06 2.96
N GLU A 165 -1.45 43.53 3.29
CA GLU A 165 -0.86 44.87 3.17
C GLU A 165 0.68 44.81 3.41
N VAL A 166 1.34 45.99 3.50
CA VAL A 166 2.73 46.24 3.96
C VAL A 166 3.85 46.12 2.89
N ASP A 167 4.70 47.15 2.89
CA ASP A 167 5.84 47.38 1.99
C ASP A 167 7.05 46.45 2.22
N ILE A 168 7.94 46.39 1.22
CA ILE A 168 9.34 46.80 1.41
C ILE A 168 9.94 47.24 0.06
N GLU A 169 10.35 48.49 0.00
CA GLU A 169 11.14 49.09 -1.06
C GLU A 169 12.63 48.72 -0.90
N LYS A 170 13.27 48.15 -1.94
CA LYS A 170 14.73 48.27 -2.20
C LYS A 170 15.21 47.58 -3.50
N ALA A 171 16.40 47.99 -3.93
CA ALA A 171 17.21 47.41 -5.01
C ALA A 171 16.66 47.56 -6.45
N ALA A 172 16.69 48.80 -6.94
CA ALA A 172 16.93 49.06 -8.37
C ALA A 172 18.45 48.90 -8.70
N VAL A 173 18.90 49.48 -9.82
CA VAL A 173 20.27 49.46 -10.40
C VAL A 173 20.54 48.16 -11.19
N GLN A 174 20.49 48.10 -12.53
CA GLN A 174 21.10 48.92 -13.61
C GLN A 174 22.54 48.49 -13.95
N ALA A 175 22.69 47.79 -15.08
CA ALA A 175 23.92 47.73 -15.88
C ALA A 175 23.55 47.29 -17.30
N ASP A 176 24.08 47.98 -18.30
CA ASP A 176 23.98 47.66 -19.73
C ASP A 176 25.36 47.24 -20.25
N SER A 177 25.43 46.76 -21.50
CA SER A 177 26.61 46.74 -22.40
C SER A 177 28.00 46.22 -21.92
N GLU A 178 28.53 45.19 -22.59
CA GLU A 178 29.78 45.17 -23.42
C GLU A 178 30.11 43.71 -23.84
N GLN A 179 30.25 43.41 -25.15
CA GLN A 179 31.49 43.29 -25.96
C GLN A 179 32.47 42.16 -25.53
N ASP A 180 33.16 41.42 -26.42
CA ASP A 180 33.03 41.10 -27.87
C ASP A 180 33.99 39.90 -28.17
N GLY A 181 33.97 39.29 -29.36
CA GLY A 181 35.16 38.58 -29.88
C GLY A 181 35.02 37.33 -30.76
N HIS A 182 34.74 37.50 -32.07
CA HIS A 182 35.41 36.80 -33.22
C HIS A 182 35.30 35.23 -33.36
N LYS A 183 35.51 34.51 -34.48
CA LYS A 183 35.70 34.64 -35.96
C LYS A 183 35.68 33.18 -36.55
N MET A 184 35.45 32.80 -37.83
CA MET A 184 35.06 33.42 -39.11
C MET A 184 34.56 32.31 -40.11
N PHE A 185 34.02 32.69 -41.28
CA PHE A 185 33.67 31.85 -42.47
C PHE A 185 34.90 31.68 -43.44
N PRO A 186 34.88 31.03 -44.66
CA PRO A 186 33.78 30.59 -45.55
C PRO A 186 33.87 29.12 -46.13
N PRO A 187 33.84 28.78 -47.46
CA PRO A 187 32.77 27.95 -48.03
C PRO A 187 33.21 26.70 -48.86
N ALA A 188 32.25 26.02 -49.50
CA ALA A 188 32.44 24.83 -50.36
C ALA A 188 32.40 25.09 -51.88
N PRO A 189 33.03 24.22 -52.69
CA PRO A 189 32.44 23.63 -53.91
C PRO A 189 32.65 22.08 -53.95
N SER A 190 31.68 21.20 -54.25
CA SER A 190 30.90 20.93 -55.48
C SER A 190 31.65 20.16 -56.59
N ILE A 191 30.99 19.14 -57.19
CA ILE A 191 30.99 18.72 -58.63
C ILE A 191 30.48 17.26 -58.84
N CYS A 192 29.42 17.12 -59.67
CA CYS A 192 29.05 16.05 -60.65
C CYS A 192 29.07 14.53 -60.33
N ALA A 193 28.32 13.65 -61.01
CA ALA A 193 27.09 13.78 -61.87
C ALA A 193 26.54 12.37 -62.27
N SER A 194 25.42 12.35 -63.02
CA SER A 194 24.76 11.20 -63.71
C SER A 194 24.02 10.16 -62.82
N SER A 195 22.83 9.66 -63.19
CA SER A 195 21.85 10.11 -64.20
C SER A 195 20.43 9.53 -63.94
N GLU A 196 19.41 10.39 -64.10
CA GLU A 196 18.12 10.24 -64.83
C GLU A 196 17.60 8.82 -65.18
N HIS A 197 16.29 8.51 -65.21
CA HIS A 197 15.00 9.18 -64.90
C HIS A 197 13.97 8.03 -64.58
N ASP A 198 12.71 8.19 -64.15
CA ASP A 198 11.70 9.24 -64.32
C ASP A 198 10.74 9.34 -63.10
N ARG A 199 10.33 10.58 -62.78
CA ARG A 199 8.97 11.11 -62.45
C ARG A 199 7.93 10.15 -61.82
N GLU A 200 7.21 10.50 -60.75
CA GLU A 200 6.54 11.79 -60.48
C GLU A 200 6.63 12.26 -59.00
N HIS A 201 6.29 13.54 -58.76
CA HIS A 201 6.22 14.15 -57.42
C HIS A 201 4.86 14.79 -57.12
N HIS A 202 4.19 14.33 -56.06
CA HIS A 202 3.22 15.14 -55.31
C HIS A 202 3.55 15.09 -53.80
N PRO A 203 3.52 16.22 -53.07
CA PRO A 203 3.93 16.28 -51.67
C PRO A 203 2.84 15.74 -50.74
N ILE A 204 3.02 14.52 -50.23
CA ILE A 204 2.10 13.91 -49.26
C ILE A 204 2.25 14.60 -47.89
N SER A 205 1.18 15.24 -47.45
CA SER A 205 1.04 15.77 -46.08
C SER A 205 1.24 14.65 -45.05
N ARG A 206 2.07 14.89 -44.03
CA ARG A 206 2.26 13.95 -42.91
C ARG A 206 0.99 13.91 -42.05
N SER A 207 0.11 12.97 -42.36
CA SER A 207 -0.99 12.61 -41.48
C SER A 207 -0.46 12.11 -40.12
N PRO A 208 -1.07 12.50 -38.99
CA PRO A 208 -0.70 11.94 -37.70
C PRO A 208 -1.03 10.46 -37.69
N SER A 209 -0.09 9.64 -37.22
CA SER A 209 -0.23 8.19 -37.19
C SER A 209 -1.50 7.77 -36.44
N ARG A 210 -2.37 7.02 -37.14
CA ARG A 210 -3.53 6.34 -36.60
C ARG A 210 -3.15 5.64 -35.29
N ALA A 211 -3.69 6.11 -34.17
CA ALA A 211 -3.53 5.42 -32.89
C ALA A 211 -4.18 4.04 -33.03
N GLU A 212 -3.38 2.98 -32.95
CA GLU A 212 -3.91 1.62 -32.99
C GLU A 212 -4.68 1.33 -31.70
N ASP A 213 -5.89 0.80 -31.84
CA ASP A 213 -6.63 0.21 -30.73
C ASP A 213 -5.92 -1.07 -30.28
N THR A 214 -4.83 -0.92 -29.52
CA THR A 214 -4.11 -2.05 -28.92
C THR A 214 -5.05 -2.73 -27.92
N ALA A 215 -5.70 -3.80 -28.38
CA ALA A 215 -6.61 -4.60 -27.56
C ALA A 215 -5.90 -4.98 -26.24
N PRO A 216 -6.58 -4.88 -25.08
CA PRO A 216 -5.93 -5.05 -23.78
C PRO A 216 -5.17 -6.37 -23.74
N SER A 217 -3.86 -6.28 -23.52
CA SER A 217 -2.93 -7.41 -23.57
C SER A 217 -3.38 -8.53 -22.63
N VAL A 218 -2.97 -9.78 -22.92
CA VAL A 218 -3.31 -10.95 -22.08
C VAL A 218 -2.96 -10.70 -20.61
N ILE A 219 -1.83 -10.03 -20.35
CA ILE A 219 -1.40 -9.59 -19.01
C ILE A 219 -2.43 -8.62 -18.39
N SER A 220 -2.86 -7.57 -19.10
CA SER A 220 -3.86 -6.62 -18.58
C SER A 220 -5.25 -7.25 -18.36
N LYS A 221 -5.66 -8.21 -19.19
CA LYS A 221 -6.88 -9.00 -19.00
C LYS A 221 -6.79 -9.89 -17.77
N ALA A 222 -5.68 -10.62 -17.60
CA ALA A 222 -5.41 -11.43 -16.42
C ALA A 222 -5.39 -10.57 -15.15
N LEU A 223 -4.65 -9.46 -15.13
CA LEU A 223 -4.63 -8.50 -14.01
C LEU A 223 -6.03 -7.96 -13.68
N THR A 224 -6.89 -7.74 -14.68
CA THR A 224 -8.27 -7.30 -14.45
C THR A 224 -9.14 -8.37 -13.76
N LEU A 225 -8.95 -9.66 -14.10
CA LEU A 225 -9.61 -10.79 -13.43
C LEU A 225 -9.08 -11.02 -12.00
N VAL A 226 -7.81 -10.73 -11.77
CA VAL A 226 -7.06 -11.00 -10.54
C VAL A 226 -7.21 -9.88 -9.47
N ARG A 227 -7.82 -8.74 -9.83
CA ARG A 227 -8.05 -7.60 -8.93
C ARG A 227 -9.27 -7.83 -8.03
N THR A 228 -9.11 -7.60 -6.72
CA THR A 228 -10.12 -7.92 -5.69
C THR A 228 -11.41 -7.10 -5.83
N ARG A 229 -12.48 -7.71 -6.38
CA ARG A 229 -13.77 -7.06 -6.70
C ARG A 229 -14.55 -6.49 -5.51
N GLU A 230 -14.33 -6.97 -4.28
CA GLU A 230 -15.09 -6.55 -3.08
C GLU A 230 -14.89 -5.08 -2.67
N SER A 231 -13.93 -4.38 -3.30
CA SER A 231 -13.36 -3.12 -2.80
C SER A 231 -13.91 -1.84 -3.46
N THR A 232 -14.82 -1.92 -4.43
CA THR A 232 -15.18 -0.78 -5.30
C THR A 232 -16.14 0.27 -4.71
N GLN A 233 -16.61 0.09 -3.48
CA GLN A 233 -17.47 1.08 -2.78
C GLN A 233 -16.63 2.10 -2.01
N CYS A 234 -17.19 3.28 -1.72
CA CYS A 234 -16.57 4.20 -0.76
C CYS A 234 -16.42 3.49 0.60
N PRO A 235 -15.21 3.45 1.20
CA PRO A 235 -15.01 2.75 2.45
C PRO A 235 -15.80 3.43 3.57
N SER A 236 -16.53 2.63 4.35
CA SER A 236 -17.12 3.06 5.61
C SER A 236 -16.05 3.53 6.60
N PRO A 237 -16.41 4.25 7.68
CA PRO A 237 -15.49 4.37 8.84
C PRO A 237 -15.02 2.97 9.29
N PRO A 238 -13.79 2.84 9.83
CA PRO A 238 -13.29 1.57 10.35
C PRO A 238 -14.30 0.91 11.32
N PRO A 239 -14.56 -0.41 11.20
CA PRO A 239 -15.53 -1.09 12.05
C PRO A 239 -15.12 -1.17 13.53
N ASP A 240 -13.82 -1.04 13.85
CA ASP A 240 -13.22 -1.04 15.19
C ASP A 240 -13.50 -2.27 16.09
N GLY A 241 -14.32 -3.21 15.65
CA GLY A 241 -14.67 -4.40 16.39
C GLY A 241 -15.74 -5.25 15.70
N GLY A 242 -16.51 -5.97 16.52
CA GLY A 242 -17.42 -7.01 16.05
C GLY A 242 -16.69 -8.22 15.42
N ILE A 243 -17.47 -9.24 15.06
CA ILE A 243 -16.92 -10.51 14.53
C ILE A 243 -16.09 -10.28 13.26
N LEU A 244 -16.48 -9.30 12.42
CA LEU A 244 -15.75 -9.00 11.19
C LEU A 244 -14.34 -8.47 11.46
N ALA A 245 -14.15 -7.43 12.29
CA ALA A 245 -12.81 -6.87 12.50
C ALA A 245 -11.91 -7.83 13.30
N TRP A 246 -12.44 -8.42 14.39
CA TRP A 246 -11.68 -9.33 15.23
C TRP A 246 -11.30 -10.64 14.51
N SER A 247 -12.13 -11.14 13.60
CA SER A 247 -11.72 -12.29 12.76
C SER A 247 -10.54 -11.94 11.84
N GLN A 248 -10.49 -10.75 11.23
CA GLN A 248 -9.32 -10.35 10.43
C GLN A 248 -8.03 -10.35 11.25
N MET A 249 -8.08 -9.89 12.51
CA MET A 249 -6.95 -9.93 13.44
C MET A 249 -6.50 -11.37 13.76
N VAL A 250 -7.43 -12.27 14.07
CA VAL A 250 -7.10 -13.69 14.36
C VAL A 250 -6.53 -14.38 13.12
N LEU A 251 -7.11 -14.17 11.95
CA LEU A 251 -6.61 -14.71 10.68
C LEU A 251 -5.22 -14.17 10.35
N ALA A 252 -4.96 -12.89 10.62
CA ALA A 252 -3.66 -12.27 10.45
C ALA A 252 -2.61 -12.83 11.45
N HIS A 253 -2.99 -13.06 12.71
CA HIS A 253 -2.14 -13.73 13.71
C HIS A 253 -1.66 -15.11 13.21
N LEU A 254 -2.53 -15.89 12.55
CA LEU A 254 -2.13 -17.16 11.92
C LEU A 254 -1.14 -16.98 10.75
N VAL A 255 -1.15 -15.84 10.05
CA VAL A 255 -0.13 -15.52 9.04
C VAL A 255 1.21 -15.16 9.69
N ILE A 256 1.21 -14.36 10.76
CA ILE A 256 2.44 -14.02 11.49
C ILE A 256 3.05 -15.26 12.15
N MET A 257 2.20 -16.16 12.68
CA MET A 257 2.61 -17.47 13.20
C MET A 257 3.34 -18.33 12.16
N ASN A 258 2.82 -18.39 10.93
CA ASN A 258 3.44 -19.18 9.85
C ASN A 258 4.59 -18.48 9.10
N THR A 259 4.84 -17.20 9.38
CA THR A 259 5.96 -16.46 8.77
C THR A 259 7.04 -16.21 9.82
N TRP A 260 6.81 -15.27 10.73
CA TRP A 260 7.75 -14.93 11.80
C TRP A 260 7.94 -16.03 12.83
N GLY A 261 6.95 -16.90 13.07
CA GLY A 261 7.14 -18.05 13.96
C GLY A 261 8.17 -19.05 13.46
N TYR A 262 8.21 -19.31 12.14
CA TYR A 262 9.27 -20.14 11.53
C TYR A 262 10.63 -19.44 11.53
N VAL A 263 10.68 -18.11 11.35
CA VAL A 263 11.92 -17.33 11.49
C VAL A 263 12.47 -17.46 12.91
N SER A 264 11.63 -17.25 13.93
CA SER A 264 12.00 -17.41 15.34
C SER A 264 12.42 -18.85 15.70
N ALA A 265 11.84 -19.85 15.04
CA ALA A 265 12.17 -21.26 15.25
C ALA A 265 13.49 -21.72 14.60
N PHE A 266 14.16 -20.87 13.80
CA PHE A 266 15.34 -21.28 13.00
C PHE A 266 16.48 -21.87 13.84
N GLY A 267 16.65 -21.45 15.10
CA GLY A 267 17.69 -22.00 15.99
C GLY A 267 17.64 -23.53 16.19
N VAL A 268 16.45 -24.14 16.12
CA VAL A 268 16.30 -25.60 16.17
C VAL A 268 16.83 -26.26 14.89
N PHE A 269 16.50 -25.68 13.73
CA PHE A 269 17.00 -26.13 12.43
C PHE A 269 18.51 -25.94 12.32
N GLN A 270 19.08 -24.83 12.81
CA GLN A 270 20.52 -24.61 12.85
C GLN A 270 21.25 -25.65 13.72
N SER A 271 20.70 -25.97 14.90
CA SER A 271 21.22 -27.03 15.79
C SER A 271 21.18 -28.42 15.15
N TYR A 272 20.15 -28.70 14.35
CA TYR A 272 20.04 -29.94 13.58
C TYR A 272 21.03 -29.98 12.40
N TYR A 273 21.03 -28.97 11.53
CA TYR A 273 21.89 -28.90 10.34
C TYR A 273 23.37 -28.91 10.68
N THR A 274 23.80 -28.33 11.81
CA THR A 274 25.20 -28.36 12.28
C THR A 274 25.69 -29.78 12.63
N LYS A 275 24.78 -30.75 12.80
CA LYS A 275 25.10 -32.17 13.01
C LYS A 275 24.88 -33.04 11.77
N GLN A 276 24.12 -32.54 10.80
CA GLN A 276 23.63 -33.30 9.65
C GLN A 276 24.36 -32.95 8.34
N LEU A 277 24.93 -31.74 8.26
CA LEU A 277 25.68 -31.21 7.13
C LEU A 277 27.14 -31.00 7.52
N ASN A 278 28.07 -31.27 6.59
CA ASN A 278 29.50 -30.98 6.76
C ASN A 278 29.80 -29.49 6.49
N GLU A 279 29.03 -28.59 7.11
CA GLU A 279 29.07 -27.15 6.88
C GLU A 279 29.31 -26.37 8.16
N SER A 280 29.91 -25.19 8.03
CA SER A 280 30.18 -24.35 9.21
C SER A 280 28.87 -23.77 9.80
N PRO A 281 28.80 -23.54 11.13
CA PRO A 281 27.62 -22.91 11.75
C PRO A 281 27.28 -21.53 11.16
N SER A 282 28.28 -20.79 10.66
CA SER A 282 28.09 -19.51 9.96
C SER A 282 27.56 -19.72 8.54
N THR A 283 28.05 -20.70 7.77
CA THR A 283 27.44 -21.11 6.49
C THR A 283 25.95 -21.43 6.69
N ILE A 284 25.63 -22.26 7.68
CA ILE A 284 24.25 -22.68 7.98
C ILE A 284 23.38 -21.47 8.39
N SER A 285 23.92 -20.49 9.12
CA SER A 285 23.16 -19.31 9.56
C SER A 285 22.60 -18.46 8.41
N TRP A 286 23.20 -18.52 7.22
CA TRP A 286 22.73 -17.80 6.03
C TRP A 286 21.32 -18.21 5.58
N ILE A 287 20.88 -19.43 5.89
CA ILE A 287 19.51 -19.89 5.57
C ILE A 287 18.50 -19.00 6.32
N GLY A 288 18.67 -18.86 7.65
CA GLY A 288 17.78 -18.08 8.50
C GLY A 288 17.91 -16.56 8.30
N SER A 289 19.12 -16.04 8.07
CA SER A 289 19.30 -14.60 7.80
C SER A 289 18.71 -14.19 6.43
N THR A 290 18.88 -15.02 5.40
CA THR A 290 18.26 -14.81 4.07
C THR A 290 16.74 -14.88 4.15
N GLN A 291 16.19 -15.86 4.87
CA GLN A 291 14.76 -15.96 5.14
C GLN A 291 14.22 -14.68 5.81
N THR A 292 14.92 -14.18 6.85
CA THR A 292 14.57 -12.95 7.58
C THR A 292 14.64 -11.70 6.69
N PHE A 293 15.69 -11.59 5.88
CA PHE A 293 15.87 -10.52 4.90
C PHE A 293 14.71 -10.47 3.91
N LEU A 294 14.33 -11.59 3.30
CA LEU A 294 13.31 -11.65 2.26
C LEU A 294 11.90 -11.33 2.78
N VAL A 295 11.57 -11.73 4.01
CA VAL A 295 10.30 -11.38 4.69
C VAL A 295 10.09 -9.86 4.72
N PHE A 296 11.16 -9.11 4.94
CA PHE A 296 11.15 -7.64 4.97
C PHE A 296 11.38 -7.00 3.59
N PHE A 297 12.38 -7.45 2.84
CA PHE A 297 12.82 -6.85 1.57
C PHE A 297 11.72 -6.81 0.52
N ILE A 298 10.92 -7.88 0.43
CA ILE A 298 9.81 -8.00 -0.52
C ILE A 298 8.64 -7.07 -0.18
N GLY A 299 8.62 -6.50 1.03
CA GLY A 299 7.56 -5.64 1.55
C GLY A 299 7.17 -4.49 0.62
N THR A 300 8.13 -3.80 -0.01
CA THR A 300 7.83 -2.73 -0.99
C THR A 300 6.97 -3.26 -2.15
N PHE A 301 7.28 -4.44 -2.68
CA PHE A 301 6.60 -5.01 -3.84
C PHE A 301 5.22 -5.58 -3.46
N SER A 302 5.14 -6.37 -2.38
CA SER A 302 3.88 -6.96 -1.92
C SER A 302 2.93 -5.91 -1.31
N GLY A 303 3.48 -4.91 -0.63
CA GLY A 303 2.75 -3.71 -0.20
C GLY A 303 2.18 -2.91 -1.36
N ARG A 304 2.98 -2.56 -2.38
CA ARG A 304 2.48 -1.84 -3.57
C ARG A 304 1.39 -2.62 -4.32
N ALA A 305 1.54 -3.93 -4.42
CA ALA A 305 0.55 -4.81 -5.07
C ALA A 305 -0.75 -4.95 -4.25
N THR A 306 -0.67 -4.88 -2.92
CA THR A 306 -1.85 -4.75 -2.04
C THR A 306 -2.61 -3.47 -2.36
N ASP A 307 -1.94 -2.32 -2.36
CA ASP A 307 -2.56 -1.03 -2.67
C ASP A 307 -3.18 -1.04 -4.09
N ALA A 308 -2.59 -1.76 -5.05
CA ALA A 308 -3.15 -1.93 -6.40
C ALA A 308 -4.41 -2.81 -6.49
N GLY A 309 -4.70 -3.62 -5.46
CA GLY A 309 -5.87 -4.50 -5.38
C GLY A 309 -5.59 -5.98 -5.56
N TYR A 310 -4.32 -6.37 -5.62
CA TYR A 310 -3.87 -7.76 -5.83
C TYR A 310 -3.65 -8.52 -4.51
N PHE A 311 -4.18 -8.03 -3.39
CA PHE A 311 -4.02 -8.62 -2.06
C PHE A 311 -4.23 -10.15 -2.04
N LYS A 312 -5.40 -10.62 -2.50
CA LYS A 312 -5.70 -12.07 -2.54
C LYS A 312 -4.70 -12.84 -3.40
N PHE A 313 -4.27 -12.29 -4.54
CA PHE A 313 -3.37 -12.95 -5.47
C PHE A 313 -1.96 -13.13 -4.88
N ILE A 314 -1.30 -12.03 -4.52
CA ILE A 314 0.07 -12.08 -3.99
C ILE A 314 0.14 -12.89 -2.68
N TRP A 315 -0.89 -12.79 -1.84
CA TRP A 315 -0.98 -13.55 -0.60
C TRP A 315 -1.17 -15.06 -0.88
N THR A 316 -2.00 -15.42 -1.86
CA THR A 316 -2.17 -16.83 -2.29
C THR A 316 -0.89 -17.39 -2.90
N CYS A 317 -0.19 -16.62 -3.75
CA CYS A 317 1.13 -16.98 -4.26
C CYS A 317 2.13 -17.19 -3.12
N GLY A 318 2.17 -16.28 -2.15
CA GLY A 318 3.03 -16.39 -0.98
C GLY A 318 2.75 -17.64 -0.15
N MET A 319 1.47 -17.93 0.11
CA MET A 319 1.02 -19.15 0.80
C MET A 319 1.43 -20.42 0.07
N LEU A 320 1.18 -20.51 -1.25
CA LEU A 320 1.54 -21.67 -2.06
C LEU A 320 3.05 -21.89 -2.14
N ILE A 321 3.83 -20.81 -2.29
CA ILE A 321 5.30 -20.84 -2.31
C ILE A 321 5.83 -21.32 -0.94
N ALA A 322 5.33 -20.76 0.17
CA ALA A 322 5.74 -21.16 1.52
C ALA A 322 5.45 -22.65 1.77
N ILE A 323 4.23 -23.13 1.47
CA ILE A 323 3.85 -24.53 1.65
C ILE A 323 4.72 -25.45 0.77
N ALA A 324 4.84 -25.16 -0.52
CA ALA A 324 5.66 -25.95 -1.44
C ALA A 324 7.14 -26.00 -1.01
N SER A 325 7.68 -24.91 -0.48
CA SER A 325 9.06 -24.86 -0.01
C SER A 325 9.31 -25.74 1.23
N LEU A 326 8.35 -25.91 2.14
CA LEU A 326 8.46 -26.87 3.25
C LEU A 326 8.46 -28.31 2.73
N PHE A 327 7.60 -28.64 1.76
CA PHE A 327 7.59 -29.95 1.12
C PHE A 327 8.87 -30.24 0.32
N LEU A 328 9.44 -29.25 -0.38
CA LEU A 328 10.73 -29.39 -1.06
C LEU A 328 11.88 -29.55 -0.06
N THR A 329 11.91 -28.76 1.02
CA THR A 329 12.90 -28.90 2.11
C THR A 329 12.87 -30.31 2.72
N SER A 330 11.70 -30.98 2.74
CA SER A 330 11.55 -32.37 3.19
C SER A 330 12.24 -33.44 2.30
N LEU A 331 12.78 -33.03 1.15
CA LEU A 331 13.51 -33.87 0.20
C LEU A 331 14.99 -33.51 0.11
N CYS A 332 15.40 -32.39 0.71
CA CYS A 332 16.76 -31.88 0.59
C CYS A 332 17.75 -32.64 1.47
N THR A 333 18.93 -32.93 0.90
CA THR A 333 20.05 -33.60 1.58
C THR A 333 21.31 -32.74 1.67
N GLU A 334 21.43 -31.72 0.82
CA GLU A 334 22.63 -30.86 0.73
C GLU A 334 22.32 -29.40 1.11
N TYR A 335 23.33 -28.68 1.61
CA TYR A 335 23.20 -27.30 2.08
C TYR A 335 22.56 -26.36 1.04
N TRP A 336 23.03 -26.37 -0.21
CA TRP A 336 22.52 -25.47 -1.26
C TRP A 336 21.04 -25.71 -1.57
N GLN A 337 20.57 -26.97 -1.45
CA GLN A 337 19.18 -27.34 -1.67
C GLN A 337 18.30 -26.73 -0.56
N ILE A 338 18.73 -26.89 0.70
CA ILE A 338 18.04 -26.34 1.89
C ILE A 338 18.08 -24.80 1.86
N PHE A 339 19.18 -24.20 1.44
CA PHE A 339 19.28 -22.74 1.26
C PHE A 339 18.30 -22.23 0.20
N LEU A 340 18.16 -22.95 -0.92
CA LEU A 340 17.22 -22.59 -1.99
C LEU A 340 15.76 -22.76 -1.54
N SER A 341 15.42 -23.84 -0.83
CA SER A 341 14.05 -24.11 -0.38
C SER A 341 13.67 -23.31 0.87
N GLN A 342 14.40 -23.46 1.98
CA GLN A 342 14.07 -22.83 3.27
C GLN A 342 14.56 -21.37 3.35
N GLY A 343 15.72 -21.04 2.78
CA GLY A 343 16.23 -19.68 2.79
C GLY A 343 15.49 -18.79 1.79
N LEU A 344 15.67 -19.06 0.49
CA LEU A 344 15.14 -18.23 -0.59
C LEU A 344 13.62 -18.43 -0.77
N MET A 345 13.16 -19.66 -1.05
CA MET A 345 11.78 -19.88 -1.47
C MET A 345 10.77 -19.65 -0.33
N PHE A 346 10.99 -20.18 0.87
CA PHE A 346 10.14 -19.90 2.03
C PHE A 346 10.17 -18.42 2.43
N GLY A 347 11.35 -17.78 2.39
CA GLY A 347 11.50 -16.33 2.62
C GLY A 347 10.68 -15.48 1.64
N ILE A 348 10.68 -15.84 0.35
CA ILE A 348 9.81 -15.21 -0.67
C ILE A 348 8.34 -15.43 -0.35
N GLY A 349 7.93 -16.65 -0.02
CA GLY A 349 6.56 -16.98 0.38
C GLY A 349 6.07 -16.12 1.55
N CYS A 350 6.92 -15.96 2.57
CA CYS A 350 6.65 -15.12 3.73
C CYS A 350 6.55 -13.63 3.37
N GLY A 351 7.49 -13.07 2.61
CA GLY A 351 7.48 -11.65 2.23
C GLY A 351 6.29 -11.24 1.34
N LEU A 352 5.75 -12.19 0.56
CA LEU A 352 4.52 -12.04 -0.21
C LEU A 352 3.24 -12.08 0.64
N MET A 353 3.27 -12.62 1.86
CA MET A 353 2.14 -12.63 2.80
C MET A 353 2.23 -11.52 3.86
N PHE A 354 3.43 -11.27 4.40
CA PHE A 354 3.66 -10.45 5.60
C PHE A 354 3.20 -8.99 5.45
N CYS A 355 3.81 -8.22 4.55
CA CYS A 355 3.47 -6.80 4.37
C CYS A 355 1.98 -6.59 3.97
N PRO A 356 1.38 -7.40 3.06
CA PRO A 356 -0.05 -7.33 2.76
C PRO A 356 -0.94 -7.51 4.00
N THR A 357 -0.65 -8.53 4.82
CA THR A 357 -1.44 -8.81 6.03
C THR A 357 -1.32 -7.69 7.07
N VAL A 358 -0.11 -7.18 7.33
CA VAL A 358 0.08 -6.12 8.33
C VAL A 358 -0.48 -4.78 7.85
N ALA A 359 -0.37 -4.44 6.56
CA ALA A 359 -0.96 -3.24 5.98
C ALA A 359 -2.49 -3.27 5.93
N LEU A 360 -3.11 -4.45 5.94
CA LEU A 360 -4.57 -4.61 5.95
C LEU A 360 -5.18 -4.25 7.32
N LEU A 361 -4.53 -4.61 8.42
CA LEU A 361 -5.06 -4.45 9.78
C LEU A 361 -5.49 -3.02 10.17
N PRO A 362 -4.68 -1.96 9.97
CA PRO A 362 -5.06 -0.59 10.32
C PRO A 362 -6.22 -0.03 9.46
N THR A 363 -6.66 -0.76 8.42
CA THR A 363 -7.89 -0.40 7.68
C THR A 363 -9.15 -0.84 8.41
N TYR A 364 -9.08 -1.85 9.30
CA TYR A 364 -10.20 -2.36 10.09
C TYR A 364 -10.34 -1.69 11.46
N PHE A 365 -9.26 -1.14 12.00
CA PHE A 365 -9.19 -0.56 13.34
C PHE A 365 -8.61 0.85 13.34
N ASP A 366 -9.19 1.71 14.17
CA ASP A 366 -8.77 3.08 14.45
C ASP A 366 -8.52 3.25 15.95
N LYS A 367 -9.53 3.02 16.80
CA LYS A 367 -9.44 3.13 18.27
C LYS A 367 -8.73 1.95 18.93
N HIS A 368 -8.76 0.77 18.30
CA HIS A 368 -8.12 -0.45 18.81
C HIS A 368 -6.98 -0.92 17.89
N ARG A 369 -6.35 0.04 17.19
CA ARG A 369 -5.34 -0.22 16.15
C ARG A 369 -4.08 -0.87 16.72
N ALA A 370 -3.54 -0.34 17.82
CA ALA A 370 -2.34 -0.89 18.42
C ALA A 370 -2.60 -2.26 19.05
N LEU A 371 -3.71 -2.45 19.76
CA LEU A 371 -4.11 -3.74 20.31
C LEU A 371 -4.26 -4.80 19.21
N ALA A 372 -4.97 -4.50 18.12
CA ALA A 372 -5.18 -5.46 17.04
C ALA A 372 -3.88 -5.80 16.28
N MET A 373 -3.06 -4.79 15.96
CA MET A 373 -1.80 -4.98 15.24
C MET A 373 -0.74 -5.67 16.10
N SER A 374 -0.63 -5.34 17.40
CA SER A 374 0.31 -6.01 18.30
C SER A 374 -0.14 -7.43 18.68
N THR A 375 -1.45 -7.69 18.76
CA THR A 375 -1.98 -9.07 18.90
C THR A 375 -1.75 -9.89 17.64
N THR A 376 -1.85 -9.28 16.46
CA THR A 376 -1.41 -9.90 15.20
C THR A 376 0.09 -10.22 15.23
N ALA A 377 0.93 -9.27 15.67
CA ALA A 377 2.38 -9.46 15.81
C ALA A 377 2.76 -10.55 16.83
N ALA A 378 1.95 -10.76 17.88
CA ALA A 378 2.15 -11.83 18.86
C ALA A 378 2.12 -13.25 18.25
N GLY A 379 1.60 -13.42 17.03
CA GLY A 379 1.68 -14.69 16.28
C GLY A 379 3.11 -15.20 16.11
N SER A 380 4.10 -14.31 16.04
CA SER A 380 5.53 -14.66 16.03
C SER A 380 5.92 -15.49 17.25
N ALA A 381 5.44 -15.13 18.44
CA ALA A 381 5.69 -15.88 19.67
C ALA A 381 4.90 -17.20 19.68
N THR A 382 3.64 -17.21 19.23
CA THR A 382 2.84 -18.44 19.10
C THR A 382 3.54 -19.50 18.25
N GLY A 383 4.04 -19.11 17.06
CA GLY A 383 4.77 -20.01 16.18
C GLY A 383 6.18 -20.33 16.70
N GLY A 384 6.85 -19.37 17.34
CA GLY A 384 8.13 -19.57 18.02
C GLY A 384 8.07 -20.55 19.21
N LEU A 385 6.88 -20.92 19.68
CA LEU A 385 6.67 -22.00 20.64
C LEU A 385 6.21 -23.30 19.96
N ILE A 386 5.21 -23.22 19.07
CA ILE A 386 4.64 -24.41 18.41
C ILE A 386 5.64 -25.10 17.48
N ILE A 387 6.36 -24.35 16.64
CA ILE A 387 7.25 -24.94 15.62
C ILE A 387 8.45 -25.66 16.27
N PRO A 388 9.16 -25.10 17.28
CA PRO A 388 10.17 -25.86 18.04
C PRO A 388 9.60 -27.09 18.76
N ALA A 389 8.42 -26.98 19.38
CA ALA A 389 7.79 -28.12 20.05
C ALA A 389 7.44 -29.25 19.07
N MET A 390 6.92 -28.93 17.89
CA MET A 390 6.67 -29.90 16.81
C MET A 390 7.97 -30.55 16.32
N VAL A 391 9.02 -29.77 16.02
CA VAL A 391 10.30 -30.30 15.55
C VAL A 391 10.90 -31.24 16.61
N ASN A 392 11.05 -30.78 17.85
CA ASN A 392 11.66 -31.58 18.93
C ASN A 392 10.85 -32.86 19.24
N SER A 393 9.53 -32.84 19.05
CA SER A 393 8.66 -34.00 19.31
C SER A 393 8.61 -35.04 18.19
N LEU A 394 8.80 -34.60 16.93
CA LEU A 394 8.63 -35.42 15.72
C LEU A 394 9.98 -35.87 15.13
N LEU A 395 10.98 -34.98 15.09
CA LEU A 395 12.29 -35.23 14.49
C LEU A 395 12.96 -36.54 14.97
N PRO A 396 13.01 -36.87 16.28
CA PRO A 396 13.59 -38.13 16.74
C PRO A 396 12.70 -39.38 16.53
N LYS A 397 11.43 -39.21 16.10
CA LYS A 397 10.45 -40.31 15.95
C LYS A 397 10.16 -40.68 14.50
N ILE A 398 10.07 -39.69 13.61
CA ILE A 398 9.72 -39.86 12.18
C ILE A 398 10.77 -39.29 11.22
N GLY A 399 11.87 -38.73 11.76
CA GLY A 399 12.95 -38.15 10.97
C GLY A 399 12.60 -36.80 10.35
N PHE A 400 13.61 -36.18 9.73
CA PHE A 400 13.54 -34.83 9.16
C PHE A 400 12.47 -34.71 8.07
N ALA A 401 12.49 -35.61 7.08
CA ALA A 401 11.59 -35.58 5.94
C ALA A 401 10.09 -35.57 6.36
N TRP A 402 9.67 -36.46 7.26
CA TRP A 402 8.29 -36.44 7.73
C TRP A 402 7.98 -35.29 8.69
N THR A 403 8.95 -34.83 9.49
CA THR A 403 8.79 -33.63 10.32
C THR A 403 8.49 -32.38 9.48
N LEU A 404 9.23 -32.15 8.39
CA LEU A 404 8.99 -31.03 7.47
C LEU A 404 7.65 -31.16 6.73
N ARG A 405 7.18 -32.39 6.45
CA ARG A 405 5.84 -32.62 5.87
C ARG A 405 4.73 -32.32 6.87
N CYS A 406 4.85 -32.76 8.12
CA CYS A 406 3.92 -32.41 9.20
C CYS A 406 3.84 -30.89 9.42
N LEU A 407 4.97 -30.19 9.34
CA LEU A 407 5.04 -28.73 9.34
C LEU A 407 4.33 -28.11 8.12
N GLY A 408 4.58 -28.63 6.91
CA GLY A 408 3.86 -28.23 5.69
C GLY A 408 2.34 -28.39 5.78
N PHE A 409 1.85 -29.51 6.34
CA PHE A 409 0.43 -29.75 6.58
C PHE A 409 -0.15 -28.82 7.67
N PHE A 410 0.59 -28.56 8.76
CA PHE A 410 0.20 -27.59 9.78
C PHE A 410 0.06 -26.18 9.21
N THR A 411 1.02 -25.75 8.39
CA THR A 411 1.00 -24.44 7.72
C THR A 411 -0.12 -24.34 6.69
N LEU A 412 -0.40 -25.39 5.92
CA LEU A 412 -1.59 -25.45 5.07
C LEU A 412 -2.88 -25.32 5.89
N ALA A 413 -3.06 -26.12 6.93
CA ALA A 413 -4.27 -26.14 7.76
C ALA A 413 -4.54 -24.80 8.47
N THR A 414 -3.48 -24.10 8.89
CA THR A 414 -3.60 -22.82 9.62
C THR A 414 -3.65 -21.59 8.70
N LEU A 415 -3.18 -21.68 7.45
CA LEU A 415 -3.33 -20.61 6.45
C LEU A 415 -4.60 -20.73 5.59
N LEU A 416 -5.19 -21.91 5.45
CA LEU A 416 -6.46 -22.11 4.71
C LEU A 416 -7.62 -21.20 5.19
N PRO A 417 -7.87 -20.99 6.50
CA PRO A 417 -8.85 -20.02 6.97
C PRO A 417 -8.54 -18.60 6.47
N SER A 418 -7.28 -18.20 6.46
CA SER A 418 -6.84 -16.88 6.01
C SER A 418 -6.99 -16.70 4.50
N LEU A 419 -6.73 -17.76 3.72
CA LEU A 419 -7.00 -17.81 2.27
C LEU A 419 -8.47 -17.50 1.96
N VAL A 420 -9.41 -18.04 2.73
CA VAL A 420 -10.85 -17.81 2.54
C VAL A 420 -11.25 -16.45 3.09
N PHE A 421 -10.99 -16.19 4.38
CA PHE A 421 -11.68 -15.17 5.17
C PHE A 421 -10.96 -13.81 5.31
N LEU A 422 -9.67 -13.67 4.97
CA LEU A 422 -9.03 -12.35 4.91
C LEU A 422 -9.58 -11.54 3.72
N ARG A 423 -10.03 -10.30 3.92
CA ARG A 423 -10.65 -9.47 2.86
C ARG A 423 -10.00 -8.10 2.74
N GLN A 424 -9.74 -7.65 1.51
CA GLN A 424 -9.21 -6.31 1.26
C GLN A 424 -10.33 -5.27 1.39
N ARG A 425 -10.19 -4.35 2.35
CA ARG A 425 -11.24 -3.39 2.71
C ARG A 425 -11.28 -2.12 1.84
N LEU A 426 -10.13 -1.63 1.37
CA LEU A 426 -10.01 -0.33 0.72
C LEU A 426 -10.04 -0.40 -0.82
N PRO A 427 -10.64 0.59 -1.50
CA PRO A 427 -10.69 0.66 -2.95
C PRO A 427 -9.29 0.75 -3.57
N PRO A 428 -9.00 0.06 -4.70
CA PRO A 428 -7.62 -0.18 -5.07
C PRO A 428 -7.00 0.96 -5.86
N ARG A 429 -5.88 1.48 -5.35
CA ARG A 429 -4.99 2.46 -5.96
C ARG A 429 -4.18 1.82 -7.10
N ALA A 430 -4.85 1.63 -8.24
CA ALA A 430 -4.21 1.13 -9.46
C ALA A 430 -3.03 2.02 -9.89
N THR A 431 -3.20 3.35 -9.88
CA THR A 431 -2.20 4.33 -10.32
C THR A 431 -1.29 4.83 -9.20
N GLY A 432 0.01 4.87 -9.46
CA GLY A 432 1.04 5.35 -8.54
C GLY A 432 2.37 4.59 -8.69
N PRO A 433 3.52 5.19 -8.33
CA PRO A 433 4.83 4.54 -8.40
C PRO A 433 4.93 3.37 -7.41
N ILE A 434 5.98 2.56 -7.55
CA ILE A 434 6.32 1.50 -6.57
C ILE A 434 6.87 2.13 -5.28
N VAL A 435 7.70 3.17 -5.42
CA VAL A 435 8.31 3.93 -4.32
C VAL A 435 7.70 5.34 -4.29
N GLU A 436 7.13 5.74 -3.16
CA GLU A 436 6.63 7.11 -2.97
C GLU A 436 7.75 7.99 -2.40
N TRP A 437 8.70 8.41 -3.26
CA TRP A 437 9.88 9.21 -2.88
C TRP A 437 9.56 10.45 -2.03
N LYS A 438 8.38 11.06 -2.21
CA LYS A 438 7.94 12.20 -1.42
C LYS A 438 7.78 11.89 0.07
N ALA A 439 7.50 10.65 0.46
CA ALA A 439 7.43 10.25 1.86
C ALA A 439 8.77 10.44 2.57
N PHE A 440 9.91 10.34 1.87
CA PHE A 440 11.23 10.58 2.45
C PHE A 440 11.58 12.08 2.64
N LEU A 441 10.73 12.99 2.16
CA LEU A 441 10.78 14.41 2.49
C LEU A 441 10.03 14.72 3.80
N GLU A 442 9.16 13.81 4.25
CA GLU A 442 8.51 13.91 5.55
C GLU A 442 9.50 13.50 6.65
N VAL A 443 10.11 14.49 7.33
CA VAL A 443 11.10 14.26 8.40
C VAL A 443 10.67 13.19 9.42
N PRO A 444 9.40 13.13 9.89
CA PRO A 444 8.96 12.04 10.76
C PRO A 444 9.16 10.64 10.19
N TYR A 445 8.83 10.45 8.91
CA TYR A 445 8.88 9.15 8.25
C TYR A 445 10.33 8.71 7.98
N THR A 446 11.20 9.63 7.54
CA THR A 446 12.62 9.35 7.32
C THR A 446 13.36 9.07 8.63
N CYS A 447 13.15 9.88 9.67
CA CYS A 447 13.74 9.62 10.99
C CYS A 447 13.23 8.31 11.60
N PHE A 448 11.96 7.95 11.39
CA PHE A 448 11.43 6.66 11.83
C PHE A 448 12.03 5.49 11.04
N ALA A 449 12.16 5.59 9.72
CA ALA A 449 12.73 4.54 8.88
C ALA A 449 14.20 4.25 9.24
N LEU A 450 15.01 5.30 9.40
CA LEU A 450 16.41 5.18 9.84
C LEU A 450 16.50 4.72 11.31
N GLY A 451 15.63 5.22 12.18
CA GLY A 451 15.58 4.82 13.59
C GLY A 451 15.27 3.33 13.76
N MET A 452 14.27 2.82 13.03
CA MET A 452 13.92 1.41 13.05
C MET A 452 14.96 0.51 12.36
N PHE A 453 15.68 1.02 11.35
CA PHE A 453 16.86 0.34 10.79
C PHE A 453 17.93 0.11 11.87
N PHE A 454 18.36 1.16 12.59
CA PHE A 454 19.39 1.03 13.63
C PHE A 454 18.91 0.23 14.86
N ILE A 455 17.63 0.34 15.25
CA ILE A 455 17.03 -0.52 16.26
C ILE A 455 17.11 -1.99 15.84
N LEU A 456 16.66 -2.35 14.64
CA LEU A 456 16.58 -3.75 14.23
C LEU A 456 17.94 -4.34 13.80
N LEU A 457 18.90 -3.50 13.40
CA LEU A 457 20.32 -3.84 13.23
C LEU A 457 20.93 -4.43 14.51
N GLY A 458 20.62 -3.85 15.68
CA GLY A 458 21.07 -4.39 16.97
C GLY A 458 20.12 -5.42 17.58
N LEU A 459 18.81 -5.24 17.43
CA LEU A 459 17.82 -6.03 18.18
C LEU A 459 17.91 -7.53 17.89
N TYR A 460 18.14 -7.93 16.64
CA TYR A 460 18.27 -9.34 16.30
C TYR A 460 19.58 -9.98 16.78
N VAL A 461 20.63 -9.20 17.04
CA VAL A 461 21.93 -9.71 17.54
C VAL A 461 21.73 -10.48 18.85
N GLY A 462 20.93 -9.96 19.77
CA GLY A 462 20.59 -10.64 21.02
C GLY A 462 19.90 -12.00 20.82
N PHE A 463 19.01 -12.12 19.83
CA PHE A 463 18.33 -13.39 19.53
C PHE A 463 19.25 -14.43 18.89
N PHE A 464 20.21 -14.01 18.06
CA PHE A 464 21.14 -14.92 17.39
C PHE A 464 22.33 -15.33 18.27
N TYR A 465 22.89 -14.41 19.06
CA TYR A 465 24.11 -14.66 19.82
C TYR A 465 23.91 -15.17 21.25
N ILE A 466 22.71 -15.08 21.84
CA ILE A 466 22.45 -15.62 23.19
C ILE A 466 22.78 -17.11 23.30
N SER A 467 22.41 -17.91 22.29
CA SER A 467 22.66 -19.35 22.27
C SER A 467 24.14 -19.71 22.06
N SER A 468 24.94 -18.82 21.46
CA SER A 468 26.39 -19.00 21.38
C SER A 468 27.08 -18.56 22.67
N TYR A 469 26.75 -17.38 23.18
CA TYR A 469 27.25 -16.91 24.49
C TYR A 469 27.05 -17.93 25.61
N ALA A 470 25.88 -18.58 25.65
CA ALA A 470 25.59 -19.65 26.61
C ALA A 470 26.57 -20.83 26.52
N ARG A 471 26.82 -21.37 25.32
CA ARG A 471 27.75 -22.51 25.14
C ARG A 471 29.21 -22.09 25.27
N ASP A 472 29.57 -21.05 24.54
CA ASP A 472 30.94 -20.80 24.09
C ASP A 472 31.69 -19.88 25.07
N ALA A 473 30.96 -19.06 25.86
CA ALA A 473 31.48 -18.30 26.99
C ALA A 473 31.11 -18.87 28.37
N LEU A 474 29.96 -19.55 28.53
CA LEU A 474 29.48 -20.08 29.82
C LEU A 474 29.44 -21.62 29.94
N GLY A 475 29.85 -22.37 28.90
CA GLY A 475 29.92 -23.84 28.92
C GLY A 475 28.57 -24.57 28.91
N ALA A 476 27.47 -23.90 28.54
CA ALA A 476 26.13 -24.47 28.57
C ALA A 476 25.91 -25.56 27.51
N SER A 477 24.96 -26.46 27.80
CA SER A 477 24.54 -27.48 26.83
C SER A 477 23.75 -26.88 25.66
N MET A 478 23.71 -27.60 24.53
CA MET A 478 22.92 -27.19 23.36
C MET A 478 21.41 -27.08 23.66
N SER A 479 20.85 -27.95 24.52
CA SER A 479 19.43 -27.86 24.92
C SER A 479 19.16 -26.61 25.75
N THR A 480 19.99 -26.35 26.77
CA THR A 480 19.93 -25.12 27.59
C THR A 480 20.00 -23.86 26.72
N SER A 481 20.78 -23.92 25.63
CA SER A 481 20.95 -22.83 24.68
C SER A 481 19.71 -22.60 23.79
N THR A 482 18.94 -23.65 23.47
CA THR A 482 17.61 -23.53 22.84
C THR A 482 16.52 -23.11 23.83
N ASP A 483 16.63 -23.51 25.10
CA ASP A 483 15.66 -23.15 26.15
C ASP A 483 15.63 -21.63 26.39
N LEU A 484 16.79 -20.96 26.35
CA LEU A 484 16.89 -19.49 26.44
C LEU A 484 16.10 -18.78 25.32
N LEU A 485 16.15 -19.28 24.08
CA LEU A 485 15.40 -18.72 22.95
C LEU A 485 13.88 -18.99 23.07
N MET A 486 13.50 -20.14 23.62
CA MET A 486 12.09 -20.43 23.95
C MET A 486 11.57 -19.53 25.08
N VAL A 487 12.38 -19.24 26.11
CA VAL A 487 12.05 -18.27 27.17
C VAL A 487 11.83 -16.87 26.59
N MET A 488 12.74 -16.37 25.74
CA MET A 488 12.58 -15.08 25.05
C MET A 488 11.31 -15.03 24.20
N SER A 489 10.96 -16.12 23.54
CA SER A 489 9.73 -16.24 22.74
C SER A 489 8.47 -16.24 23.62
N ALA A 490 8.49 -16.97 24.74
CA ALA A 490 7.36 -17.08 25.68
C ALA A 490 7.02 -15.74 26.34
N VAL A 491 8.01 -15.05 26.94
CA VAL A 491 7.79 -13.72 27.52
C VAL A 491 7.43 -12.68 26.45
N GLY A 492 7.90 -12.91 25.22
CA GLY A 492 7.60 -12.09 24.05
C GLY A 492 6.15 -12.12 23.57
N PHE A 493 5.30 -13.04 24.05
CA PHE A 493 3.87 -13.04 23.72
C PHE A 493 3.11 -11.90 24.45
N PRO A 494 3.02 -11.87 25.81
CA PRO A 494 2.35 -10.77 26.51
C PRO A 494 3.07 -9.44 26.31
N ALA A 495 4.40 -9.44 26.16
CA ALA A 495 5.19 -8.23 25.92
C ALA A 495 4.92 -7.56 24.57
N ARG A 496 4.31 -8.25 23.59
CA ARG A 496 3.77 -7.58 22.38
C ARG A 496 2.41 -6.95 22.65
N ILE A 497 1.49 -7.68 23.30
CA ILE A 497 0.09 -7.28 23.48
C ILE A 497 -0.07 -6.11 24.47
N ILE A 498 0.60 -6.17 25.64
CA ILE A 498 0.41 -5.20 26.72
C ILE A 498 0.80 -3.77 26.30
N PRO A 499 1.96 -3.54 25.64
CA PRO A 499 2.31 -2.20 25.13
C PRO A 499 1.37 -1.71 24.02
N GLY A 500 0.80 -2.62 23.20
CA GLY A 500 -0.24 -2.26 22.25
C GLY A 500 -1.49 -1.71 22.94
N LEU A 501 -1.95 -2.37 24.01
CA LEU A 501 -3.07 -1.88 24.83
C LEU A 501 -2.76 -0.52 25.47
N VAL A 502 -1.56 -0.34 26.06
CA VAL A 502 -1.12 0.93 26.67
C VAL A 502 -0.98 2.05 25.64
N SER A 503 -0.61 1.72 24.39
CA SER A 503 -0.60 2.66 23.27
C SER A 503 -2.00 3.20 22.98
N ASP A 504 -2.99 2.35 22.68
CA ASP A 504 -4.37 2.79 22.40
C ASP A 504 -5.01 3.52 23.62
N THR A 505 -4.79 3.00 24.84
CA THR A 505 -5.47 3.50 26.04
C THR A 505 -4.87 4.78 26.62
N PHE A 506 -3.56 5.01 26.52
CA PHE A 506 -2.92 6.12 27.25
C PHE A 506 -1.95 6.98 26.44
N THR A 507 -1.07 6.38 25.63
CA THR A 507 0.15 7.09 25.17
C THR A 507 0.25 7.33 23.67
N GLY A 508 -0.32 6.47 22.82
CA GLY A 508 -0.08 6.44 21.38
C GLY A 508 1.21 5.70 20.96
N PRO A 509 1.33 5.25 19.70
CA PRO A 509 2.31 4.21 19.33
C PRO A 509 3.77 4.60 19.51
N LEU A 510 4.17 5.80 19.06
CA LEU A 510 5.55 6.28 19.19
C LEU A 510 5.95 6.54 20.65
N ASN A 511 4.99 6.98 21.48
CA ASN A 511 5.23 7.23 22.91
C ASN A 511 5.42 5.94 23.72
N SER A 512 4.74 4.85 23.32
CA SER A 512 5.04 3.52 23.85
C SER A 512 6.36 2.96 23.31
N LEU A 513 6.66 3.14 22.01
CA LEU A 513 7.83 2.56 21.36
C LEU A 513 9.17 3.07 21.92
N ILE A 514 9.26 4.37 22.21
CA ILE A 514 10.50 5.03 22.64
C ILE A 514 11.05 4.42 23.96
N PRO A 515 10.31 4.35 25.09
CA PRO A 515 10.80 3.73 26.32
C PRO A 515 11.30 2.29 26.13
N PHE A 516 10.58 1.46 25.38
CA PHE A 516 11.01 0.07 25.15
C PHE A 516 12.28 -0.04 24.29
N ALA A 517 12.52 0.90 23.37
CA ALA A 517 13.79 0.97 22.63
C ALA A 517 14.96 1.36 23.54
N PHE A 518 14.80 2.37 24.40
CA PHE A 518 15.85 2.76 25.35
C PHE A 518 16.11 1.68 26.41
N CYS A 519 15.08 1.05 26.95
CA CYS A 519 15.23 -0.10 27.85
C CYS A 519 15.90 -1.31 27.15
N SER A 520 15.65 -1.52 25.86
CA SER A 520 16.36 -2.55 25.07
C SER A 520 17.86 -2.24 24.94
N ALA A 521 18.22 -0.96 24.69
CA ALA A 521 19.62 -0.53 24.63
C ALA A 521 20.34 -0.67 25.99
N ILE A 522 19.71 -0.21 27.07
CA ILE A 522 20.24 -0.33 28.44
C ILE A 522 20.45 -1.81 28.80
N THR A 523 19.48 -2.68 28.47
CA THR A 523 19.58 -4.12 28.71
C THR A 523 20.69 -4.77 27.85
N ALA A 524 20.88 -4.31 26.61
CA ALA A 524 21.97 -4.78 25.74
C ALA A 524 23.36 -4.45 26.32
N TYR A 525 23.57 -3.21 26.79
CA TYR A 525 24.80 -2.86 27.53
C TYR A 525 24.95 -3.69 28.82
N GLY A 526 23.85 -3.92 29.54
CA GLY A 526 23.81 -4.76 30.74
C GLY A 526 24.23 -6.22 30.53
N TRP A 527 24.24 -6.73 29.28
CA TRP A 527 24.73 -8.07 28.96
C TRP A 527 26.22 -8.24 29.31
N ALA A 528 27.01 -7.17 29.25
CA ALA A 528 28.43 -7.20 29.61
C ALA A 528 28.70 -7.58 31.09
N GLY A 529 27.71 -7.47 31.98
CA GLY A 529 27.79 -7.90 33.38
C GLY A 529 27.37 -9.36 33.63
N VAL A 530 26.94 -10.10 32.61
CA VAL A 530 26.26 -11.41 32.78
C VAL A 530 27.25 -12.58 32.69
N SER A 531 27.96 -12.86 33.78
CA SER A 531 29.01 -13.89 33.85
C SER A 531 28.56 -15.30 34.22
N ASN A 532 27.24 -15.58 34.28
CA ASN A 532 26.72 -16.88 34.74
C ASN A 532 25.32 -17.21 34.20
N MET A 533 24.98 -18.50 34.20
CA MET A 533 23.73 -19.02 33.63
C MET A 533 22.44 -18.47 34.26
N PRO A 534 22.29 -18.36 35.60
CA PRO A 534 21.12 -17.71 36.20
C PRO A 534 20.95 -16.26 35.74
N GLY A 535 22.04 -15.50 35.69
CA GLY A 535 22.06 -14.14 35.13
C GLY A 535 21.62 -14.10 33.67
N LEU A 536 22.03 -15.08 32.85
CA LEU A 536 21.64 -15.15 31.44
C LEU A 536 20.15 -15.46 31.25
N TYR A 537 19.53 -16.28 32.11
CA TYR A 537 18.07 -16.46 32.12
C TYR A 537 17.32 -15.18 32.52
N VAL A 538 17.80 -14.46 33.55
CA VAL A 538 17.21 -13.16 33.95
C VAL A 538 17.34 -12.13 32.82
N TRP A 539 18.50 -12.07 32.18
CA TRP A 539 18.74 -11.22 31.01
C TRP A 539 17.83 -11.59 29.83
N ALA A 540 17.68 -12.88 29.52
CA ALA A 540 16.79 -13.38 28.47
C ALA A 540 15.32 -12.98 28.70
N VAL A 541 14.84 -13.02 29.95
CA VAL A 541 13.50 -12.57 30.31
C VAL A 541 13.35 -11.06 30.10
N ILE A 542 14.25 -10.25 30.64
CA ILE A 542 14.16 -8.78 30.53
C ILE A 542 14.32 -8.34 29.08
N TYR A 543 15.37 -8.79 28.39
CA TYR A 543 15.64 -8.44 27.00
C TYR A 543 14.54 -8.97 26.06
N GLY A 544 14.04 -10.19 26.30
CA GLY A 544 12.91 -10.76 25.57
C GLY A 544 11.65 -9.90 25.67
N ILE A 545 11.33 -9.36 26.86
CA ILE A 545 10.20 -8.43 27.05
C ILE A 545 10.43 -7.12 26.27
N MET A 546 11.58 -6.44 26.49
CA MET A 546 11.81 -5.12 25.89
C MET A 546 11.89 -5.18 24.35
N SER A 547 12.59 -6.17 23.81
CA SER A 547 12.74 -6.36 22.36
C SER A 547 11.46 -6.85 21.68
N ALA A 548 10.62 -7.63 22.37
CA ALA A 548 9.31 -8.03 21.84
C ALA A 548 8.32 -6.85 21.82
N ALA A 549 8.34 -5.98 22.83
CA ALA A 549 7.53 -4.76 22.85
C ALA A 549 7.87 -3.84 21.66
N VAL A 550 9.15 -3.63 21.38
CA VAL A 550 9.63 -2.89 20.20
C VAL A 550 9.11 -3.51 18.90
N GLN A 551 9.23 -4.84 18.73
CA GLN A 551 8.73 -5.56 17.54
C GLN A 551 7.20 -5.47 17.39
N GLY A 552 6.45 -5.51 18.50
CA GLY A 552 4.99 -5.41 18.51
C GLY A 552 4.47 -4.03 18.15
N LEU A 553 5.18 -2.97 18.55
CA LEU A 553 4.82 -1.57 18.32
C LEU A 553 5.34 -1.01 17.00
N PHE A 554 6.44 -1.54 16.45
CA PHE A 554 7.02 -1.12 15.17
C PHE A 554 5.98 -0.97 14.03
N PRO A 555 5.18 -1.99 13.66
CA PRO A 555 4.20 -1.86 12.58
C PRO A 555 3.07 -0.89 12.93
N VAL A 556 2.75 -0.72 14.22
CA VAL A 556 1.73 0.23 14.68
C VAL A 556 2.19 1.66 14.47
N ALA A 557 3.39 2.01 14.93
CA ALA A 557 3.98 3.33 14.78
C ALA A 557 4.24 3.70 13.31
N LEU A 558 4.55 2.72 12.47
CA LEU A 558 4.63 2.88 11.02
C LEU A 558 3.26 3.22 10.40
N SER A 559 2.16 2.66 10.94
CA SER A 559 0.80 2.96 10.47
C SER A 559 0.30 4.35 10.88
N SER A 560 0.61 4.85 12.09
CA SER A 560 0.21 6.23 12.50
C SER A 560 1.05 7.34 11.85
N LEU A 561 2.11 6.98 11.13
CA LEU A 561 2.85 7.85 10.20
C LEU A 561 2.30 7.81 8.76
N THR A 562 1.16 7.17 8.50
CA THR A 562 0.53 7.06 7.18
C THR A 562 -0.90 7.60 7.18
N ASP A 563 -1.07 8.87 6.76
CA ASP A 563 -2.38 9.55 6.74
C ASP A 563 -3.36 8.98 5.69
N ASP A 564 -2.88 8.69 4.47
CA ASP A 564 -3.70 8.08 3.42
C ASP A 564 -3.59 6.56 3.48
N LEU A 565 -4.59 5.91 4.09
CA LEU A 565 -4.66 4.46 4.23
C LEU A 565 -4.65 3.69 2.89
N LYS A 566 -4.88 4.36 1.74
CA LYS A 566 -4.74 3.76 0.40
C LYS A 566 -3.27 3.66 -0.06
N LYS A 567 -2.34 4.04 0.82
CA LYS A 567 -0.88 3.95 0.62
C LYS A 567 -0.19 3.15 1.73
N THR A 568 -0.94 2.54 2.66
CA THR A 568 -0.36 1.79 3.78
C THR A 568 0.52 0.65 3.27
N GLY A 569 0.16 -0.02 2.17
CA GLY A 569 1.01 -1.04 1.57
C GLY A 569 2.36 -0.48 1.11
N VAL A 570 2.37 0.60 0.32
CA VAL A 570 3.62 1.26 -0.12
C VAL A 570 4.42 1.82 1.06
N ARG A 571 3.80 2.61 1.94
CA ARG A 571 4.50 3.29 3.04
C ARG A 571 5.00 2.33 4.12
N MET A 572 4.30 1.22 4.37
CA MET A 572 4.84 0.15 5.20
C MET A 572 5.98 -0.56 4.47
N GLY A 573 5.74 -1.00 3.24
CA GLY A 573 6.69 -1.76 2.43
C GLY A 573 8.05 -1.11 2.27
N MET A 574 8.11 0.20 2.01
CA MET A 574 9.38 0.94 1.88
C MET A 574 10.22 0.91 3.16
N VAL A 575 9.61 1.05 4.34
CA VAL A 575 10.34 0.97 5.61
C VAL A 575 10.77 -0.47 5.92
N LEU A 576 9.92 -1.47 5.64
CA LEU A 576 10.32 -2.87 5.76
C LEU A 576 11.53 -3.19 4.86
N THR A 577 11.53 -2.73 3.60
CA THR A 577 12.66 -2.94 2.69
C THR A 577 13.93 -2.26 3.18
N ILE A 578 13.89 -1.06 3.76
CA ILE A 578 15.07 -0.42 4.39
C ILE A 578 15.54 -1.26 5.60
N VAL A 579 14.63 -1.61 6.51
CA VAL A 579 14.89 -2.43 7.70
C VAL A 579 15.51 -3.79 7.36
N SER A 580 15.17 -4.38 6.22
CA SER A 580 15.69 -5.69 5.78
C SER A 580 17.22 -5.74 5.76
N PHE A 581 17.88 -4.68 5.30
CA PHE A 581 19.34 -4.59 5.26
C PHE A 581 19.95 -4.51 6.66
N GLY A 582 19.28 -3.89 7.62
CA GLY A 582 19.70 -3.87 9.02
C GLY A 582 19.62 -5.27 9.64
N ALA A 583 18.47 -5.95 9.47
CA ALA A 583 18.28 -7.32 9.94
C ALA A 583 19.25 -8.33 9.30
N LEU A 584 19.68 -8.10 8.04
CA LEU A 584 20.67 -8.94 7.36
C LEU A 584 22.12 -8.67 7.80
N THR A 585 22.50 -7.40 7.99
CA THR A 585 23.91 -7.01 8.25
C THR A 585 24.30 -7.00 9.73
N GLY A 586 23.32 -6.90 10.65
CA GLY A 586 23.59 -6.86 12.09
C GLY A 586 24.35 -8.08 12.61
N SER A 587 23.92 -9.29 12.24
CA SER A 587 24.55 -10.52 12.72
C SER A 587 25.97 -10.73 12.17
N PRO A 588 26.26 -10.54 10.86
CA PRO A 588 27.63 -10.55 10.35
C PRO A 588 28.56 -9.52 11.02
N ILE A 589 28.08 -8.29 11.26
CA ILE A 589 28.87 -7.24 11.94
C ILE A 589 29.16 -7.66 13.38
N ALA A 590 28.16 -8.16 14.10
CA ALA A 590 28.31 -8.71 15.45
C ALA A 590 29.35 -9.86 15.49
N GLY A 591 29.33 -10.77 14.53
CA GLY A 591 30.29 -11.87 14.42
C GLY A 591 31.73 -11.41 14.20
N ALA A 592 31.93 -10.41 13.32
CA ALA A 592 33.25 -9.80 13.10
C ALA A 592 33.76 -9.10 14.37
N LEU A 593 32.88 -8.49 15.16
CA LEU A 593 33.24 -7.87 16.44
C LEU A 593 33.63 -8.89 17.52
N VAL A 594 32.96 -10.05 17.60
CA VAL A 594 33.37 -11.16 18.49
C VAL A 594 34.76 -11.68 18.09
N GLN A 595 35.03 -11.85 16.79
CA GLN A 595 36.35 -12.27 16.30
C GLN A 595 37.43 -11.23 16.63
N ALA A 596 37.14 -9.94 16.49
CA ALA A 596 38.06 -8.87 16.86
C ALA A 596 38.39 -8.85 18.37
N ASP A 597 37.38 -9.03 19.23
CA ASP A 597 37.52 -9.08 20.70
C ASP A 597 38.39 -10.28 21.12
N ASN A 598 38.11 -11.46 20.55
CA ASN A 598 38.89 -12.70 20.77
C ASN A 598 40.36 -12.59 20.30
N ASN A 599 40.64 -11.85 19.23
CA ASN A 599 42.00 -11.65 18.72
C ASN A 599 42.89 -10.78 19.64
N THR A 600 42.34 -10.15 20.68
CA THR A 600 43.06 -9.24 21.59
C THR A 600 43.96 -9.95 22.63
N GLY A 601 44.42 -11.18 22.35
CA GLY A 601 45.50 -11.91 23.03
C GLY A 601 45.23 -12.47 24.44
N ASP A 602 44.42 -11.78 25.25
CA ASP A 602 44.28 -12.11 26.68
C ASP A 602 43.42 -13.37 26.90
N SER A 603 44.08 -14.47 27.26
CA SER A 603 43.66 -15.85 26.98
C SER A 603 42.77 -16.49 28.07
N LYS A 604 41.54 -15.97 28.25
CA LYS A 604 40.50 -16.61 29.09
C LYS A 604 39.10 -16.48 28.50
N GLY A 605 38.66 -17.51 27.77
CA GLY A 605 37.30 -17.65 27.24
C GLY A 605 37.03 -16.78 26.00
N GLU A 606 35.91 -17.04 25.31
CA GLU A 606 35.43 -16.15 24.25
C GLU A 606 34.85 -14.86 24.84
N LYS A 607 35.21 -13.74 24.22
CA LYS A 607 34.77 -12.39 24.56
C LYS A 607 33.73 -11.89 23.58
N TYR A 608 32.73 -11.23 24.13
CA TYR A 608 31.55 -10.76 23.40
C TYR A 608 31.28 -9.27 23.64
N LEU A 609 32.21 -8.56 24.28
CA LEU A 609 32.04 -7.19 24.76
C LEU A 609 31.87 -6.22 23.58
N TYR A 610 32.69 -6.33 22.54
CA TYR A 610 32.58 -5.45 21.37
C TYR A 610 31.22 -5.59 20.66
N MET A 611 30.69 -6.82 20.59
CA MET A 611 29.36 -7.10 20.05
C MET A 611 28.25 -6.50 20.94
N GLN A 612 28.33 -6.68 22.27
CA GLN A 612 27.37 -6.15 23.22
C GLN A 612 27.33 -4.61 23.20
N MET A 613 28.50 -3.96 23.13
CA MET A 613 28.61 -2.50 23.03
C MET A 613 28.06 -1.97 21.70
N PHE A 614 28.32 -2.65 20.58
CA PHE A 614 27.71 -2.32 19.27
C PHE A 614 26.19 -2.44 19.32
N MET A 615 25.68 -3.56 19.83
CA MET A 615 24.25 -3.87 19.96
C MET A 615 23.52 -2.79 20.78
N GLY A 616 24.04 -2.40 21.94
CA GLY A 616 23.47 -1.29 22.73
C GLY A 616 23.51 0.04 21.98
N SER A 617 24.62 0.36 21.32
CA SER A 617 24.84 1.65 20.68
C SER A 617 23.95 1.89 19.46
N VAL A 618 23.72 0.88 18.62
CA VAL A 618 22.82 1.05 17.46
C VAL A 618 21.34 1.13 17.86
N ILE A 619 20.93 0.38 18.90
CA ILE A 619 19.56 0.50 19.44
C ILE A 619 19.35 1.89 20.07
N LEU A 620 20.35 2.42 20.78
CA LEU A 620 20.31 3.76 21.37
C LEU A 620 20.21 4.86 20.30
N LEU A 621 21.06 4.81 19.27
CA LEU A 621 21.03 5.72 18.12
C LEU A 621 19.66 5.69 17.42
N GLY A 622 19.13 4.49 17.18
CA GLY A 622 17.83 4.33 16.55
C GLY A 622 16.68 4.86 17.41
N GLY A 623 16.73 4.65 18.73
CA GLY A 623 15.80 5.25 19.68
C GLY A 623 15.80 6.79 19.65
N GLY A 624 16.99 7.41 19.56
CA GLY A 624 17.13 8.86 19.37
C GLY A 624 16.48 9.37 18.08
N LEU A 625 16.64 8.65 16.97
CA LEU A 625 15.99 8.98 15.69
C LEU A 625 14.44 8.84 15.77
N VAL A 626 13.93 7.85 16.50
CA VAL A 626 12.48 7.70 16.76
C VAL A 626 11.94 8.85 17.65
N ILE A 627 12.73 9.38 18.60
CA ILE A 627 12.36 10.62 19.31
C ILE A 627 12.22 11.80 18.33
N VAL A 628 13.18 12.01 17.42
CA VAL A 628 13.10 13.08 16.41
C VAL A 628 11.85 12.90 15.54
N ALA A 629 11.56 11.65 15.13
CA ALA A 629 10.36 11.34 14.35
C ALA A 629 9.07 11.72 15.08
N ARG A 630 8.95 11.34 16.35
CA ARG A 630 7.80 11.66 17.22
C ARG A 630 7.66 13.17 17.40
N VAL A 631 8.73 13.87 17.78
CA VAL A 631 8.68 15.31 18.08
C VAL A 631 8.32 16.12 16.83
N ARG A 632 8.81 15.73 15.65
CA ARG A 632 8.46 16.35 14.37
C ARG A 632 7.03 16.08 13.88
N ARG A 633 6.34 15.06 14.41
CA ARG A 633 4.95 14.69 14.03
C ARG A 633 3.89 15.18 15.03
N PHE A 634 4.19 15.08 16.32
CA PHE A 634 3.22 15.29 17.42
C PHE A 634 3.66 16.35 18.45
N GLY A 635 4.77 17.04 18.22
CA GLY A 635 5.33 18.01 19.16
C GLY A 635 5.93 17.35 20.41
N VAL A 636 6.06 18.12 21.51
CA VAL A 636 6.71 17.67 22.76
C VAL A 636 5.71 17.05 23.76
N GLY A 637 4.44 17.44 23.73
CA GLY A 637 3.39 16.86 24.58
C GLY A 637 3.13 15.37 24.32
N VAL A 638 2.55 14.66 25.29
CA VAL A 638 2.06 13.29 25.10
C VAL A 638 0.71 13.36 24.37
N VAL A 639 0.69 12.90 23.12
CA VAL A 639 -0.49 12.91 22.26
C VAL A 639 -0.86 11.48 21.91
N LYS A 640 -2.16 11.14 22.03
CA LYS A 640 -2.74 9.98 21.34
C LYS A 640 -2.81 10.29 19.85
N GLY A 641 -1.90 9.72 19.08
CA GLY A 641 -1.83 9.84 17.61
C GLY A 641 -1.95 8.49 16.92
#